data_AF-A0A960G6Z1-F1
#
_entry.id   AF-A0A960G6Z1-F1
#
_cell.length_a   1.000
_cell.length_b   1.000
_cell.length_c   1.000
_cell.angle_alpha   90.00
_cell.angle_beta   90.00
_cell.angle_gamma   90.00
#
_symmetry.space_group_name_H-M   'P 1'
#
loop_
_entity.id
_entity.type
_entity.pdbx_description
1 polymer ?
#
loop_
_entity_poly.entity_id
_entity_poly.type
_entity_poly.pdbx_seq_one_letter_code
_entity_poly.pdbx_strand_id
1 'polypeptide(L)'
;MSLLVGGCWLVGGLPYGLPLQPVEGAIATVVVFLVSLGLLPYGIRWSLRRWRRQGWVVGYFDDSATMLVHPTRDGAWMLSDHVAAKRGHGLATPFRQRVFQHLAGEADRLQVVIVTSTRVAKLCQLYLNDMPGLKLVDDTRRDFIARRIYELRRDPSTPPPD
;
A
#
# COMPACT_ATOMS: atom_id res chain seq x y z
N MET A 1 -5.31 -0.31 -12.93
CA MET A 1 -4.65 -0.84 -14.14
C MET A 1 -5.52 -1.82 -14.92
N SER A 2 -6.66 -2.25 -14.38
CA SER A 2 -7.63 -3.12 -15.06
C SER A 2 -8.56 -2.40 -16.06
N LEU A 3 -8.81 -1.09 -15.86
CA LEU A 3 -9.58 -0.26 -16.80
C LEU A 3 -8.86 -0.04 -18.15
N LEU A 4 -7.52 -0.02 -18.15
CA LEU A 4 -6.74 0.15 -19.38
C LEU A 4 -6.70 -1.14 -20.22
N VAL A 5 -6.75 -2.31 -19.59
CA VAL A 5 -6.78 -3.60 -20.30
C VAL A 5 -8.14 -3.85 -20.95
N GLY A 6 -9.24 -3.42 -20.30
CA GLY A 6 -10.58 -3.43 -20.93
C GLY A 6 -10.69 -2.45 -22.10
N GLY A 7 -10.08 -1.26 -21.97
CA GLY A 7 -10.00 -0.30 -23.08
C GLY A 7 -9.16 -0.80 -24.27
N CYS A 8 -8.08 -1.54 -24.01
CA CYS A 8 -7.27 -2.15 -25.07
C CYS A 8 -7.99 -3.29 -25.82
N TRP A 9 -9.01 -3.93 -25.23
CA TRP A 9 -9.83 -4.92 -25.95
C TRP A 9 -10.87 -4.24 -26.86
N LEU A 10 -11.38 -3.06 -26.47
CA LEU A 10 -12.15 -2.18 -27.36
C LEU A 10 -11.31 -1.64 -28.53
N VAL A 11 -9.99 -1.51 -28.36
CA VAL A 11 -9.04 -1.14 -29.42
C VAL A 11 -8.48 -2.38 -30.15
N GLY A 12 -8.66 -3.59 -29.62
CA GLY A 12 -8.20 -4.85 -30.21
C GLY A 12 -8.93 -5.26 -31.50
N GLY A 13 -10.05 -4.61 -31.83
CA GLY A 13 -10.71 -4.71 -33.14
C GLY A 13 -10.07 -3.84 -34.24
N LEU A 14 -9.25 -2.84 -33.88
CA LEU A 14 -8.59 -1.95 -34.84
C LEU A 14 -7.42 -2.56 -35.63
N PRO A 15 -6.59 -3.50 -35.12
CA PRO A 15 -5.55 -4.11 -35.95
C PRO A 15 -6.08 -5.19 -36.94
N TYR A 16 -7.36 -5.59 -36.85
CA TYR A 16 -7.93 -6.68 -37.67
C TYR A 16 -9.14 -6.26 -38.54
N GLY A 17 -9.53 -4.98 -38.55
CA GLY A 17 -10.57 -4.48 -39.47
C GLY A 17 -11.98 -5.02 -39.22
N LEU A 18 -12.29 -5.51 -38.02
CA LEU A 18 -13.61 -6.04 -37.67
C LEU A 18 -14.54 -4.94 -37.13
N PRO A 19 -15.84 -4.97 -37.46
CA PRO A 19 -16.80 -3.98 -36.97
C PRO A 19 -16.92 -4.04 -35.45
N LEU A 20 -16.91 -2.88 -34.79
CA LEU A 20 -17.08 -2.75 -33.35
C LEU A 20 -18.45 -3.31 -32.93
N GLN A 21 -18.47 -4.48 -32.30
CA GLN A 21 -19.68 -5.07 -31.72
C GLN A 21 -19.85 -4.60 -30.27
N PRO A 22 -20.75 -3.64 -29.99
CA PRO A 22 -20.85 -3.01 -28.67
C PRO A 22 -21.30 -4.00 -27.57
N VAL A 23 -22.08 -5.02 -27.95
CA VAL A 23 -22.58 -6.06 -27.03
C VAL A 23 -21.43 -6.94 -26.53
N GLU A 24 -20.54 -7.37 -27.42
CA GLU A 24 -19.38 -8.19 -27.06
C GLU A 24 -18.41 -7.41 -26.16
N GLY A 25 -18.20 -6.12 -26.44
CA GLY A 25 -17.39 -5.24 -25.59
C GLY A 25 -17.98 -5.05 -24.19
N ALA A 26 -19.30 -4.93 -24.09
CA ALA A 26 -20.00 -4.83 -22.80
C ALA A 26 -19.85 -6.13 -21.99
N ILE A 27 -20.05 -7.29 -22.63
CA ILE A 27 -19.89 -8.60 -22.00
C ILE A 27 -18.44 -8.79 -21.52
N ALA A 28 -17.45 -8.51 -22.37
CA ALA A 28 -16.03 -8.61 -22.00
C ALA A 28 -15.69 -7.73 -20.79
N THR A 29 -16.22 -6.51 -20.76
CA THR A 29 -16.01 -5.58 -19.63
C THR A 29 -16.59 -6.13 -18.32
N VAL A 30 -17.82 -6.64 -18.37
CA VAL A 30 -18.49 -7.25 -17.19
C VAL A 30 -17.72 -8.48 -16.73
N VAL A 31 -17.31 -9.36 -17.64
CA VAL A 31 -16.55 -10.57 -17.31
C VAL A 31 -15.22 -10.23 -16.66
N VAL A 32 -14.43 -9.31 -17.24
CA VAL A 32 -13.14 -8.89 -16.67
C VAL A 32 -13.34 -8.24 -15.29
N PHE A 33 -14.39 -7.43 -15.12
CA PHE A 33 -14.73 -6.82 -13.84
C PHE A 33 -15.08 -7.88 -12.77
N LEU A 34 -15.98 -8.81 -13.09
CA LEU A 34 -16.42 -9.86 -12.17
C LEU A 34 -15.29 -10.84 -11.83
N VAL A 35 -14.48 -11.23 -12.80
CA VAL A 35 -13.28 -12.07 -12.57
C VAL A 35 -12.28 -11.34 -11.67
N SER A 36 -12.02 -10.05 -11.91
CA SER A 36 -11.14 -9.26 -11.05
C SER A 36 -11.68 -9.15 -9.62
N LEU A 37 -12.99 -8.97 -9.46
CA LEU A 37 -13.65 -8.89 -8.16
C LEU A 37 -13.61 -10.24 -7.43
N GLY A 38 -13.81 -11.35 -8.15
CA GLY A 38 -13.73 -12.71 -7.60
C GLY A 38 -12.31 -13.13 -7.23
N LEU A 39 -11.28 -12.59 -7.89
CA LEU A 39 -9.87 -12.85 -7.58
C LEU A 39 -9.33 -12.00 -6.42
N LEU A 40 -9.98 -10.89 -6.09
CA LEU A 40 -9.63 -10.00 -4.98
C LEU A 40 -9.46 -10.73 -3.62
N PRO A 41 -10.38 -11.60 -3.16
CA PRO A 41 -10.21 -12.35 -1.91
C PRO A 41 -9.00 -13.31 -1.94
N TYR A 42 -8.65 -13.87 -3.10
CA TYR A 42 -7.46 -14.72 -3.23
C TYR A 42 -6.17 -13.90 -3.09
N GLY A 43 -6.13 -12.70 -3.69
CA GLY A 43 -5.01 -11.76 -3.53
C GLY A 43 -4.81 -11.35 -2.07
N ILE A 44 -5.89 -10.98 -1.38
CA ILE A 44 -5.88 -10.63 0.06
C ILE A 44 -5.44 -11.84 0.90
N ARG A 45 -5.96 -13.03 0.63
CA ARG A 45 -5.57 -14.25 1.36
C ARG A 45 -4.11 -14.61 1.14
N TRP A 46 -3.59 -14.43 -0.06
CA TRP A 46 -2.18 -14.68 -0.38
C TRP A 46 -1.26 -13.67 0.33
N SER A 47 -1.61 -12.38 0.33
CA SER A 47 -0.84 -11.37 1.07
C SER A 47 -0.85 -11.65 2.57
N LEU A 48 -2.01 -11.95 3.16
CA LEU A 48 -2.13 -12.32 4.57
C LEU A 48 -1.33 -13.58 4.92
N ARG A 49 -1.36 -14.62 4.08
CA ARG A 49 -0.55 -15.83 4.29
C ARG A 49 0.94 -15.55 4.20
N ARG A 50 1.35 -14.71 3.25
CA ARG A 50 2.75 -14.28 3.11
C ARG A 50 3.21 -13.54 4.37
N TRP A 51 2.37 -12.65 4.92
CA TRP A 51 2.66 -11.90 6.14
C TRP A 51 2.61 -12.76 7.40
N ARG A 52 1.67 -13.72 7.51
CA ARG A 52 1.61 -14.68 8.63
C ARG A 52 2.87 -15.54 8.75
N ARG A 53 3.56 -15.83 7.65
CA ARG A 53 4.84 -16.55 7.67
C ARG A 53 6.00 -15.70 8.22
N GLN A 54 5.80 -14.40 8.39
CA GLN A 54 6.82 -13.46 8.87
C GLN A 54 6.69 -13.15 10.36
N GLY A 55 5.65 -13.66 11.05
CA GLY A 55 5.48 -13.49 12.50
C GLY A 55 4.10 -12.95 12.87
N TRP A 56 4.05 -12.22 13.99
CA TRP A 56 2.84 -11.53 14.45
C TRP A 56 2.47 -10.37 13.52
N VAL A 57 1.19 -10.00 13.49
CA VAL A 57 0.69 -8.84 12.73
C VAL A 57 -0.20 -8.05 13.65
N VAL A 58 0.09 -6.76 13.83
CA VAL A 58 -0.76 -5.81 14.55
C VAL A 58 -1.51 -4.99 13.50
N GLY A 59 -2.82 -4.84 13.68
CA GLY A 59 -3.64 -4.02 12.80
C GLY A 59 -4.24 -2.84 13.55
N TYR A 60 -4.14 -1.67 12.94
CA TYR A 60 -4.82 -0.45 13.36
C TYR A 60 -6.01 -0.21 12.44
N PHE A 61 -7.18 0.00 13.02
CA PHE A 61 -8.44 0.13 12.31
C PHE A 61 -9.28 1.23 12.93
N ASP A 62 -9.84 2.10 12.09
CA ASP A 62 -11.01 2.90 12.43
C ASP A 62 -11.96 3.00 11.22
N ASP A 63 -12.98 3.83 11.33
CA ASP A 63 -13.96 4.09 10.27
C ASP A 63 -13.37 4.83 9.05
N SER A 64 -12.20 5.44 9.21
CA SER A 64 -11.55 6.28 8.20
C SER A 64 -10.46 5.54 7.43
N ALA A 65 -9.71 4.65 8.09
CA ALA A 65 -8.56 3.98 7.50
C ALA A 65 -8.12 2.71 8.25
N THR A 66 -7.29 1.93 7.57
CA THR A 66 -6.67 0.73 8.13
C THR A 66 -5.17 0.71 7.82
N MET A 67 -4.37 0.14 8.74
CA MET A 67 -2.94 -0.06 8.54
C MET A 67 -2.48 -1.30 9.30
N LEU A 68 -1.54 -2.05 8.70
CA LEU A 68 -0.95 -3.24 9.30
C LEU A 68 0.53 -3.00 9.61
N VAL A 69 0.99 -3.59 10.70
CA VAL A 69 2.38 -3.60 11.14
C VAL A 69 2.80 -5.04 11.39
N HIS A 70 3.95 -5.43 10.89
CA HIS A 70 4.49 -6.77 11.10
C HIS A 70 6.02 -6.73 11.18
N PRO A 71 6.67 -7.70 11.85
CA PRO A 71 8.11 -7.73 11.93
C PRO A 71 8.73 -8.13 10.58
N THR A 72 9.95 -7.63 10.34
CA THR A 72 10.86 -8.14 9.32
C THR A 72 11.71 -9.28 9.89
N ARG A 73 12.44 -9.97 9.02
CA ARG A 73 13.42 -10.98 9.47
C ARG A 73 14.53 -10.40 10.33
N ASP A 74 14.83 -9.12 10.13
CA ASP A 74 15.90 -8.39 10.82
C ASP A 74 15.40 -7.73 12.12
N GLY A 75 14.16 -8.01 12.54
CA GLY A 75 13.57 -7.47 13.77
C GLY A 75 12.98 -6.06 13.65
N ALA A 76 13.06 -5.42 12.48
CA ALA A 76 12.42 -4.13 12.23
C ALA A 76 10.90 -4.26 12.11
N TRP A 77 10.16 -3.17 12.32
CA TRP A 77 8.73 -3.11 12.07
C TRP A 77 8.44 -2.60 10.67
N MET A 78 7.81 -3.44 9.86
CA MET A 78 7.35 -3.08 8.52
C MET A 78 5.90 -2.62 8.57
N LEU A 79 5.66 -1.40 8.11
CA LEU A 79 4.31 -0.84 7.98
C LEU A 79 3.81 -1.04 6.55
N SER A 80 2.58 -1.53 6.43
CA SER A 80 1.86 -1.52 5.16
C SER A 80 1.46 -0.09 4.78
N ASP A 81 1.21 0.15 3.50
CA ASP A 81 0.48 1.35 3.10
C ASP A 81 -0.88 1.38 3.81
N HIS A 82 -1.25 2.54 4.36
CA HIS A 82 -2.59 2.72 4.92
C HIS A 82 -3.63 2.71 3.80
N VAL A 83 -4.79 2.12 4.08
CA VAL A 83 -5.93 2.09 3.16
C VAL A 83 -7.02 2.97 3.74
N ALA A 84 -7.23 4.13 3.14
CA ALA A 84 -8.33 5.03 3.50
C ALA A 84 -9.67 4.53 2.91
N ALA A 85 -10.72 4.52 3.72
CA ALA A 85 -12.09 4.17 3.32
C ALA A 85 -12.63 5.17 2.28
N LYS A 86 -12.32 6.46 2.46
CA LYS A 86 -12.63 7.54 1.50
C LYS A 86 -11.33 8.25 1.08
N ARG A 87 -10.93 8.07 -0.17
CA ARG A 87 -9.69 8.66 -0.72
C ARG A 87 -9.91 10.13 -1.10
N GLY A 88 -8.86 10.96 -0.98
CA GLY A 88 -8.85 12.34 -1.49
C GLY A 88 -9.44 13.40 -0.56
N HIS A 89 -10.21 13.02 0.46
CA HIS A 89 -10.89 13.97 1.37
C HIS A 89 -10.11 14.28 2.67
N GLY A 90 -8.89 13.74 2.84
CA GLY A 90 -8.09 13.97 4.05
C GLY A 90 -8.62 13.34 5.34
N LEU A 91 -9.72 12.57 5.27
CA LEU A 91 -10.39 11.99 6.44
C LEU A 91 -9.51 11.00 7.24
N ALA A 92 -8.54 10.36 6.59
CA ALA A 92 -7.59 9.45 7.23
C ALA A 92 -6.43 10.16 7.96
N THR A 93 -6.32 11.50 7.89
CA THR A 93 -5.21 12.23 8.51
C THR A 93 -5.17 12.09 10.03
N PRO A 94 -6.28 12.27 10.78
CA PRO A 94 -6.27 12.07 12.23
C PRO A 94 -5.91 10.63 12.63
N PHE A 95 -6.38 9.63 11.86
CA PHE A 95 -5.98 8.24 12.05
C PHE A 95 -4.47 8.06 11.91
N ARG A 96 -3.89 8.54 10.80
CA ARG A 96 -2.45 8.40 10.56
C ARG A 96 -1.62 9.04 11.65
N GLN A 97 -1.95 10.28 12.03
CA GLN A 97 -1.19 11.02 13.05
C GLN A 97 -1.20 10.28 14.40
N ARG A 98 -2.37 9.82 14.86
CA ARG A 98 -2.47 9.04 16.11
C ARG A 98 -1.66 7.75 16.05
N VAL A 99 -1.80 6.98 14.97
CA VAL A 99 -1.13 5.68 14.85
C VAL A 99 0.38 5.87 14.70
N PHE A 100 0.83 6.84 13.91
CA PHE A 100 2.26 7.11 13.72
C PHE A 100 2.93 7.65 14.98
N GLN A 101 2.26 8.52 15.73
CA GLN A 101 2.77 8.98 17.02
C GLN A 101 2.90 7.83 18.02
N HIS A 102 1.87 6.97 18.11
CA HIS A 102 1.91 5.79 18.96
C HIS A 102 3.02 4.80 18.55
N LEU A 103 3.12 4.48 17.25
CA LEU A 103 4.16 3.58 16.74
C LEU A 103 5.56 4.14 16.94
N ALA A 104 5.76 5.44 16.74
CA ALA A 104 7.03 6.10 17.00
C ALA A 104 7.44 5.96 18.48
N GLY A 105 6.51 6.24 19.41
CA GLY A 105 6.77 6.10 20.84
C GLY A 105 7.06 4.66 21.27
N GLU A 106 6.31 3.68 20.75
CA GLU A 106 6.54 2.26 21.03
C GLU A 106 7.86 1.77 20.42
N ALA A 107 8.21 2.22 19.22
CA ALA A 107 9.48 1.91 18.57
C ALA A 107 10.66 2.50 19.35
N ASP A 108 10.53 3.71 19.89
CA ASP A 108 11.55 4.31 20.76
C ASP A 108 11.68 3.53 22.07
N ARG A 109 10.57 3.18 22.71
CA ARG A 109 10.60 2.39 23.95
C ARG A 109 11.27 1.03 23.77
N LEU A 110 11.01 0.37 22.64
CA LEU A 110 11.52 -0.98 22.34
C LEU A 110 12.82 -0.97 21.55
N GLN A 111 13.34 0.22 21.20
CA GLN A 111 14.54 0.40 20.36
C GLN A 111 14.45 -0.37 19.03
N VAL A 112 13.31 -0.25 18.35
CA VAL A 112 13.02 -0.93 17.08
C VAL A 112 13.02 0.06 15.92
N VAL A 113 13.64 -0.34 14.79
CA VAL A 113 13.60 0.42 13.54
C VAL A 113 12.24 0.22 12.87
N ILE A 114 11.65 1.31 12.39
CA ILE A 114 10.46 1.29 11.55
C ILE A 114 10.88 1.42 10.08
N VAL A 115 10.38 0.54 9.22
CA VAL A 115 10.56 0.57 7.78
C VAL A 115 9.21 0.56 7.07
N THR A 116 9.12 1.27 5.96
CA THR A 116 7.96 1.19 5.07
C THR A 116 8.39 1.47 3.64
N SER A 117 7.62 0.96 2.69
CA SER A 117 7.87 1.26 1.28
C SER A 117 6.55 1.56 0.60
N THR A 118 6.54 2.59 -0.24
CA THR A 118 5.36 2.97 -1.01
C THR A 118 5.74 3.26 -2.45
N ARG A 119 4.79 3.03 -3.35
CA ARG A 119 4.92 3.37 -4.78
C ARG A 119 4.28 4.71 -5.11
N VAL A 120 3.63 5.35 -4.14
CA VAL A 120 2.83 6.55 -4.35
C VAL A 120 3.55 7.74 -3.73
N ALA A 121 4.04 8.66 -4.56
CA ALA A 121 4.77 9.85 -4.11
C ALA A 121 3.98 10.67 -3.08
N LYS A 122 2.66 10.81 -3.30
CA LYS A 122 1.77 11.50 -2.35
C LYS A 122 1.70 10.81 -0.99
N LEU A 123 1.71 9.47 -0.94
CA LEU A 123 1.73 8.73 0.33
C LEU A 123 3.08 8.90 1.03
N CYS A 124 4.19 8.86 0.28
CA CYS A 124 5.52 9.14 0.81
C CYS A 124 5.56 10.49 1.54
N GLN A 125 5.08 11.55 0.89
CA GLN A 125 5.03 12.88 1.50
C GLN A 125 4.15 12.93 2.74
N LEU A 126 2.97 12.29 2.71
CA LEU A 126 2.09 12.23 3.87
C LEU A 126 2.76 11.52 5.05
N TYR A 127 3.50 10.44 4.80
CA TYR A 127 4.19 9.71 5.86
C TYR A 127 5.34 10.50 6.46
N LEU A 128 6.13 11.19 5.62
CA LEU A 128 7.19 12.08 6.09
C LEU A 128 6.65 13.23 6.95
N ASN A 129 5.45 13.74 6.62
CA ASN A 129 4.84 14.82 7.38
C ASN A 129 4.18 14.33 8.69
N ASP A 130 3.54 13.16 8.67
CA ASP A 130 2.74 12.66 9.79
C ASP A 130 3.55 11.81 10.79
N MET A 131 4.68 11.20 10.39
CA MET A 131 5.52 10.38 11.26
C MET A 131 6.82 11.09 11.67
N PRO A 132 7.01 11.41 12.97
CA PRO A 132 8.22 12.07 13.43
C PRO A 132 9.45 11.16 13.32
N GLY A 133 10.55 11.70 12.79
CA GLY A 133 11.82 10.97 12.64
C GLY A 133 11.89 10.02 11.43
N LEU A 134 10.80 9.90 10.64
CA LEU A 134 10.81 9.13 9.40
C LEU A 134 11.60 9.87 8.32
N LYS A 135 12.47 9.15 7.62
CA LYS A 135 13.32 9.66 6.55
C LYS A 135 13.16 8.82 5.30
N LEU A 136 13.30 9.46 4.14
CA LEU A 136 13.44 8.76 2.86
C LEU A 136 14.88 8.28 2.75
N VAL A 137 15.07 6.96 2.66
CA VAL A 137 16.39 6.32 2.59
C VAL A 137 16.78 6.01 1.15
N ASP A 138 15.83 5.51 0.37
CA ASP A 138 16.04 5.23 -1.04
C ASP A 138 14.81 5.64 -1.85
N ASP A 139 15.07 6.26 -2.97
CA ASP A 139 14.07 6.58 -3.98
C ASP A 139 14.53 6.19 -5.39
N THR A 140 15.69 5.55 -5.53
CA THR A 140 16.26 5.14 -6.82
C THR A 140 15.71 3.79 -7.27
N ARG A 141 15.28 2.96 -6.33
CA ARG A 141 14.72 1.64 -6.60
C ARG A 141 13.48 1.71 -7.48
N ARG A 142 13.41 0.78 -8.44
CA ARG A 142 12.26 0.61 -9.33
C ARG A 142 11.65 -0.78 -9.23
N ASP A 143 10.34 -0.84 -9.41
CA ASP A 143 9.59 -2.09 -9.52
C ASP A 143 9.76 -2.73 -10.92
N PHE A 144 9.23 -3.94 -11.12
CA PHE A 144 9.33 -4.69 -12.39
C PHE A 144 8.73 -3.96 -13.60
N ILE A 145 7.87 -2.96 -13.39
CA ILE A 145 7.30 -2.07 -14.44
C ILE A 145 7.96 -0.67 -14.42
N ALA A 146 9.20 -0.56 -13.94
CA ALA A 146 9.95 0.70 -13.85
C ALA A 146 9.26 1.83 -13.03
N ARG A 147 8.38 1.48 -12.10
CA ARG A 147 7.76 2.44 -11.16
C ARG A 147 8.70 2.70 -9.99
N ARG A 148 8.82 3.96 -9.57
CA ARG A 148 9.64 4.37 -8.42
C ARG A 148 9.09 3.77 -7.13
N ILE A 149 9.97 3.23 -6.31
CA ILE A 149 9.68 2.75 -4.96
C ILE A 149 10.37 3.71 -4.00
N TYR A 150 9.59 4.27 -3.07
CA TYR A 150 10.10 5.12 -2.01
C TYR A 150 10.25 4.25 -0.76
N GLU A 151 11.49 4.09 -0.31
CA GLU A 151 11.83 3.36 0.91
C GLU A 151 12.06 4.34 2.04
N LEU A 152 11.25 4.21 3.09
CA LEU A 152 11.23 5.09 4.24
C LEU A 152 11.69 4.31 5.46
N ARG A 153 12.52 4.95 6.28
CA ARG A 153 13.06 4.37 7.51
C ARG A 153 13.03 5.40 8.62
N ARG A 154 12.69 4.93 9.81
CA ARG A 154 12.82 5.67 11.06
C ARG A 154 13.64 4.82 12.00
N ASP A 155 14.79 5.35 12.41
CA ASP A 155 15.56 4.78 13.51
C ASP A 155 14.97 5.25 14.85
N PRO A 156 15.03 4.42 15.90
CA PRO A 156 14.55 4.80 17.21
C PRO A 156 15.35 5.97 17.76
N SER A 157 14.69 6.89 18.45
CA SER A 157 15.38 7.93 19.21
C SER A 157 16.16 7.27 20.35
N THR A 158 17.41 7.69 20.54
CA THR A 158 18.20 7.27 21.70
C THR A 158 17.50 7.76 22.96
N PRO A 159 17.24 6.92 23.96
CA PRO A 159 16.67 7.38 25.22
C PRO A 159 17.60 8.44 25.82
N PRO A 160 17.08 9.50 26.47
CA PRO A 160 17.93 10.37 27.26
C PRO A 160 18.67 9.52 28.30
N PRO A 161 19.97 9.78 28.55
CA PRO A 161 20.70 9.07 29.59
C PRO A 161 20.03 9.35 30.95
N ASP A 162 19.79 8.28 31.70
CA ASP A 162 19.32 8.32 33.10
C ASP A 162 20.34 9.05 34.00
#